data_AF-A0A8H7XVI3-F1
#
_entry.id   AF-A0A8H7XVI3-F1
#
_cell.length_a   1.000
_cell.length_b   1.000
_cell.length_c   1.000
_cell.angle_alpha   90.00
_cell.angle_beta   90.00
_cell.angle_gamma   90.00
#
_symmetry.space_group_name_H-M   'P 1'
#
loop_
_entity.id
_entity.type
_entity.pdbx_description
1 polymer ?
#
loop_
_entity_poly.entity_id
_entity_poly.type
_entity_poly.pdbx_seq_one_letter_code
_entity_poly.pdbx_strand_id
1 'polypeptide(L)'
;MLPTVPVLSDVSLFLPANDTTFIVGSSGSGKSTVTHLLLKIYEPQQGLMNFDEWDMGLLDQTWLRSHVACVGQQGAAGVVIFDEKSIYENIAMALHDHPNGLPSRRQVEGACRAALLHEFVRDLPQGYDTLLGGGAGIGVSGGQKQRLAIARALLRNPAVLILGDLQTRPLPPSTLWRHNKTTIVITHDLSQITAQDFVYVLKDGRVVEQGYRSDLEEVKADYGSDQGEFKKLMDAQRETGGFLPEKDDEEKPVPALDLQEEADENKDKDTPQYLKHQSLTLRPMTFGAWMFYVLDDLIGTKPAIAASATVHPSNETQESLENQPRRGCGGTRIQFAEEDDGEEYQDVESEEPLPPFWALMRIAYRSISRKLLLFFGLVVCVMNGAMTPIFSYLLSRLLYVVSIGAQDLNAINTYGGLVLGAAGMEGFLLGVKYFVMETVGISWATSLRKRTCRKIMSQDRAWFDLSKHSPARLVQILIKDGDDARDLIAVVWGQMVVVVAMLSVGLVWALVAGWQLTLAGMAIAPIFAGVMAIQTKLVGRCEVRNKRAREEVARGYYDVSNDYSHPDSVLSTKQTVDYNAM
;
A
#
# COMPACT_ATOMS: atom_id res chain seq x y z
N MET A 1 20.67 11.85 -5.21
CA MET A 1 21.83 12.63 -5.72
C MET A 1 22.59 11.76 -6.71
N LEU A 2 23.33 12.33 -7.68
CA LEU A 2 24.34 11.55 -8.40
C LEU A 2 25.42 11.09 -7.40
N PRO A 3 25.95 9.86 -7.50
CA PRO A 3 26.99 9.38 -6.60
C PRO A 3 28.27 10.21 -6.76
N THR A 4 28.84 10.65 -5.64
CA THR A 4 30.08 11.45 -5.60
C THR A 4 31.36 10.63 -5.74
N VAL A 5 31.24 9.30 -5.68
CA VAL A 5 32.32 8.34 -5.92
C VAL A 5 32.01 7.61 -7.24
N PRO A 6 32.95 7.54 -8.21
CA PRO A 6 32.74 6.79 -9.44
C PRO A 6 32.67 5.28 -9.13
N VAL A 7 31.60 4.63 -9.56
CA VAL A 7 31.36 3.19 -9.31
C VAL A 7 31.88 2.31 -10.46
N LEU A 8 31.93 2.87 -11.67
CA LEU A 8 32.60 2.31 -12.84
C LEU A 8 33.56 3.37 -13.38
N SER A 9 34.65 2.95 -14.01
CA SER A 9 35.66 3.83 -14.59
C SER A 9 36.36 3.10 -15.72
N ASP A 10 36.24 3.59 -16.96
CA ASP A 10 37.00 3.07 -18.10
C ASP A 10 36.77 1.55 -18.32
N VAL A 11 35.48 1.19 -18.46
CA VAL A 11 35.00 -0.18 -18.65
C VAL A 11 34.63 -0.40 -20.11
N SER A 12 35.31 -1.35 -20.75
CA SER A 12 34.98 -1.84 -22.09
C SER A 12 34.49 -3.29 -21.99
N LEU A 13 33.32 -3.58 -22.55
CA LEU A 13 32.70 -4.91 -22.60
C LEU A 13 32.17 -5.14 -24.02
N PHE A 14 32.28 -6.37 -24.52
CA PHE A 14 31.66 -6.81 -25.77
C PHE A 14 30.91 -8.11 -25.49
N LEU A 15 29.63 -8.16 -25.87
CA LEU A 15 28.71 -9.22 -25.50
C LEU A 15 28.14 -9.84 -26.80
N PRO A 16 28.75 -10.91 -27.33
CA PRO A 16 28.39 -11.45 -28.64
C PRO A 16 26.95 -11.99 -28.68
N ALA A 17 26.30 -11.80 -29.83
CA ALA A 17 24.91 -12.21 -30.03
C ALA A 17 24.74 -13.74 -29.99
N ASN A 18 23.66 -14.20 -29.34
CA ASN A 18 23.32 -15.63 -29.15
C ASN A 18 24.33 -16.47 -28.34
N ASP A 19 25.28 -15.82 -27.66
CA ASP A 19 26.30 -16.47 -26.84
C ASP A 19 26.05 -16.26 -25.32
N THR A 20 26.76 -16.99 -24.47
CA THR A 20 26.74 -16.79 -23.01
C THR A 20 28.02 -16.13 -22.52
N THR A 21 27.91 -14.97 -21.87
CA THR A 21 29.06 -14.25 -21.31
C THR A 21 28.89 -14.02 -19.81
N PHE A 22 29.95 -14.28 -19.05
CA PHE A 22 29.95 -14.15 -17.59
C PHE A 22 30.64 -12.85 -17.15
N ILE A 23 30.10 -12.19 -16.14
CA ILE A 23 30.71 -11.02 -15.48
C ILE A 23 30.86 -11.32 -13.99
N VAL A 24 32.10 -11.50 -13.55
CA VAL A 24 32.47 -11.93 -12.19
C VAL A 24 33.22 -10.85 -11.43
N GLY A 25 33.36 -11.00 -10.11
CA GLY A 25 34.16 -10.08 -9.30
C GLY A 25 33.77 -10.08 -7.82
N SER A 26 34.53 -9.38 -7.00
CA SER A 26 34.26 -9.18 -5.57
C SER A 26 32.96 -8.39 -5.30
N SER A 27 32.46 -8.42 -4.06
CA SER A 27 31.35 -7.53 -3.67
C SER A 27 31.78 -6.06 -3.76
N GLY A 28 30.90 -5.20 -4.23
CA GLY A 28 31.19 -3.78 -4.51
C GLY A 28 31.89 -3.49 -5.84
N SER A 29 32.30 -4.50 -6.63
CA SER A 29 33.12 -4.28 -7.84
C SER A 29 32.44 -3.58 -9.04
N GLY A 30 31.16 -3.24 -8.94
CA GLY A 30 30.38 -2.55 -9.98
C GLY A 30 29.38 -3.41 -10.75
N LYS A 31 29.32 -4.74 -10.52
CA LYS A 31 28.44 -5.70 -11.22
C LYS A 31 26.96 -5.25 -11.33
N SER A 32 26.34 -4.85 -10.22
CA SER A 32 24.95 -4.39 -10.20
C SER A 32 24.75 -3.08 -10.96
N THR A 33 25.78 -2.22 -11.01
CA THR A 33 25.76 -0.98 -11.82
C THR A 33 25.78 -1.29 -13.31
N VAL A 34 26.57 -2.28 -13.75
CA VAL A 34 26.51 -2.80 -15.13
C VAL A 34 25.11 -3.34 -15.45
N THR A 35 24.49 -4.07 -14.52
CA THR A 35 23.10 -4.55 -14.65
C THR A 35 22.10 -3.39 -14.86
N HIS A 36 22.19 -2.33 -14.04
CA HIS A 36 21.29 -1.20 -14.13
C HIS A 36 21.52 -0.31 -15.37
N LEU A 37 22.75 -0.26 -15.89
CA LEU A 37 23.07 0.41 -17.16
C LEU A 37 22.50 -0.36 -18.36
N LEU A 38 22.69 -1.69 -18.42
CA LEU A 38 22.11 -2.55 -19.47
C LEU A 38 20.57 -2.52 -19.50
N LEU A 39 19.92 -2.25 -18.36
CA LEU A 39 18.47 -2.09 -18.25
C LEU A 39 17.97 -0.65 -18.52
N LYS A 40 18.85 0.29 -18.88
CA LYS A 40 18.56 1.73 -19.04
C LYS A 40 17.77 2.31 -17.85
N ILE A 41 18.18 1.93 -16.64
CA ILE A 41 17.70 2.50 -15.36
C ILE A 41 18.53 3.75 -15.02
N TYR A 42 19.82 3.71 -15.34
CA TYR A 42 20.71 4.86 -15.33
C TYR A 42 21.33 5.04 -16.72
N GLU A 43 21.76 6.26 -17.02
CA GLU A 43 22.56 6.58 -18.20
C GLU A 43 24.03 6.78 -17.81
N PRO A 44 25.00 6.45 -18.69
CA PRO A 44 26.41 6.61 -18.40
C PRO A 44 26.80 8.09 -18.38
N GLN A 45 27.63 8.51 -17.42
CA GLN A 45 28.09 9.90 -17.34
C GLN A 45 29.07 10.28 -18.46
N GLN A 46 29.82 9.30 -18.97
CA GLN A 46 30.78 9.40 -20.06
C GLN A 46 30.90 8.03 -20.74
N GLY A 47 31.32 8.00 -22.01
CA GLY A 47 31.34 6.80 -22.83
C GLY A 47 30.09 6.64 -23.70
N LEU A 48 29.98 5.49 -24.37
CA LEU A 48 28.85 5.09 -25.22
C LEU A 48 28.44 3.67 -24.86
N MET A 49 27.16 3.33 -25.01
CA MET A 49 26.67 1.96 -24.93
C MET A 49 25.77 1.70 -26.13
N ASN A 50 26.14 0.73 -26.96
CA ASN A 50 25.34 0.35 -28.11
C ASN A 50 24.59 -0.96 -27.84
N PHE A 51 23.40 -1.08 -28.42
CA PHE A 51 22.71 -2.35 -28.65
C PHE A 51 22.83 -2.62 -30.15
N ASP A 52 23.57 -3.66 -30.53
CA ASP A 52 24.08 -3.87 -31.89
C ASP A 52 24.76 -2.60 -32.44
N GLU A 53 24.24 -2.01 -33.52
CA GLU A 53 24.77 -0.78 -34.13
C GLU A 53 24.14 0.52 -33.56
N TRP A 54 23.15 0.42 -32.66
CA TRP A 54 22.34 1.56 -32.20
C TRP A 54 22.73 2.04 -30.80
N ASP A 55 22.87 3.36 -30.62
CA ASP A 55 23.07 3.97 -29.29
C ASP A 55 21.86 3.68 -28.37
N MET A 56 22.12 3.07 -27.21
CA MET A 56 21.10 2.79 -26.20
C MET A 56 20.38 4.05 -25.73
N GLY A 57 21.02 5.22 -25.77
CA GLY A 57 20.40 6.51 -25.45
C GLY A 57 19.19 6.82 -26.32
N LEU A 58 19.25 6.48 -27.62
CA LEU A 58 18.21 6.78 -28.61
C LEU A 58 17.08 5.73 -28.68
N LEU A 59 17.29 4.53 -28.14
CA LEU A 59 16.27 3.47 -28.14
C LEU A 59 15.08 3.80 -27.22
N ASP A 60 13.87 3.47 -27.70
CA ASP A 60 12.66 3.52 -26.88
C ASP A 60 12.79 2.57 -25.67
N GLN A 61 12.42 3.08 -24.50
CA GLN A 61 12.55 2.36 -23.25
C GLN A 61 11.53 1.22 -23.13
N THR A 62 10.39 1.29 -23.85
CA THR A 62 9.38 0.22 -23.89
C THR A 62 9.85 -0.95 -24.75
N TRP A 63 10.36 -0.65 -25.96
CA TRP A 63 10.99 -1.62 -26.85
C TRP A 63 12.21 -2.28 -26.21
N LEU A 64 13.15 -1.51 -25.66
CA LEU A 64 14.34 -2.05 -25.00
C LEU A 64 13.93 -2.94 -23.82
N ARG A 65 12.99 -2.50 -22.99
CA ARG A 65 12.49 -3.32 -21.89
C ARG A 65 11.78 -4.58 -22.37
N SER A 66 11.07 -4.60 -23.50
CA SER A 66 10.42 -5.84 -23.98
C SER A 66 11.43 -6.87 -24.48
N HIS A 67 12.54 -6.44 -25.10
CA HIS A 67 13.56 -7.32 -25.67
C HIS A 67 14.65 -7.73 -24.67
N VAL A 68 14.82 -7.00 -23.57
CA VAL A 68 15.75 -7.33 -22.47
C VAL A 68 14.97 -7.76 -21.22
N ALA A 69 15.25 -8.95 -20.69
CA ALA A 69 14.77 -9.35 -19.36
C ALA A 69 15.94 -9.52 -18.39
N CYS A 70 15.69 -9.21 -17.11
CA CYS A 70 16.61 -9.52 -16.02
C CYS A 70 15.92 -10.36 -14.94
N VAL A 71 16.65 -11.31 -14.38
CA VAL A 71 16.25 -12.14 -13.24
C VAL A 71 17.35 -12.05 -12.21
N GLY A 72 17.07 -11.53 -11.01
CA GLY A 72 18.07 -11.39 -9.97
C GLY A 72 17.54 -11.45 -8.54
N GLN A 73 18.47 -11.31 -7.57
CA GLN A 73 18.18 -11.51 -6.15
C GLN A 73 17.32 -10.40 -5.53
N GLN A 74 17.73 -9.13 -5.67
CA GLN A 74 17.13 -7.97 -4.99
C GLN A 74 17.34 -6.67 -5.79
N GLY A 75 16.60 -5.62 -5.44
CA GLY A 75 16.67 -4.30 -6.06
C GLY A 75 15.87 -4.21 -7.36
N ALA A 76 16.25 -3.29 -8.26
CA ALA A 76 15.62 -3.12 -9.58
C ALA A 76 15.89 -4.29 -10.57
N ALA A 77 16.68 -5.29 -10.17
CA ALA A 77 16.83 -6.59 -10.82
C ALA A 77 16.17 -7.74 -10.03
N GLY A 78 15.59 -7.46 -8.85
CA GLY A 78 15.05 -8.43 -7.92
C GLY A 78 13.65 -8.94 -8.28
N VAL A 79 13.25 -10.05 -7.65
CA VAL A 79 11.90 -10.58 -7.84
C VAL A 79 10.88 -9.89 -6.92
N VAL A 80 10.18 -8.92 -7.48
CA VAL A 80 8.94 -8.38 -6.89
C VAL A 80 7.78 -9.35 -7.16
N ILE A 81 6.94 -9.55 -6.15
CA ILE A 81 5.69 -10.31 -6.26
C ILE A 81 4.58 -9.37 -5.86
N PHE A 82 3.50 -9.39 -6.64
CA PHE A 82 2.29 -8.62 -6.33
C PHE A 82 1.47 -9.43 -5.34
N ASP A 83 1.42 -8.95 -4.11
CA ASP A 83 0.58 -9.47 -3.04
C ASP A 83 -0.92 -9.32 -3.43
N GLU A 84 -1.78 -10.14 -2.83
CA GLU A 84 -3.23 -10.22 -3.13
C GLU A 84 -3.58 -10.66 -4.58
N LYS A 85 -2.58 -11.06 -5.40
CA LYS A 85 -2.79 -11.66 -6.74
C LYS A 85 -2.42 -13.14 -6.79
N SER A 86 -3.05 -13.88 -7.71
CA SER A 86 -2.73 -15.29 -7.98
C SER A 86 -1.33 -15.50 -8.56
N ILE A 87 -0.83 -16.74 -8.51
CA ILE A 87 0.40 -17.15 -9.20
C ILE A 87 0.26 -16.97 -10.73
N TYR A 88 -0.90 -17.31 -11.29
CA TYR A 88 -1.21 -17.11 -12.70
C TYR A 88 -1.08 -15.64 -13.11
N GLU A 89 -1.78 -14.72 -12.42
CA GLU A 89 -1.72 -13.27 -12.73
C GLU A 89 -0.31 -12.72 -12.54
N ASN A 90 0.37 -13.11 -11.45
CA ASN A 90 1.74 -12.68 -11.19
C ASN A 90 2.68 -13.01 -12.35
N ILE A 91 2.50 -14.14 -13.03
CA ILE A 91 3.33 -14.54 -14.18
C ILE A 91 2.80 -13.94 -15.48
N ALA A 92 1.48 -13.90 -15.68
CA ALA A 92 0.83 -13.36 -16.89
C ALA A 92 1.16 -11.89 -17.15
N MET A 93 1.41 -11.10 -16.09
CA MET A 93 1.85 -9.70 -16.20
C MET A 93 3.15 -9.49 -16.99
N ALA A 94 3.95 -10.54 -17.26
CA ALA A 94 5.15 -10.45 -18.09
C ALA A 94 4.88 -10.03 -19.56
N LEU A 95 3.66 -10.21 -20.05
CA LEU A 95 3.22 -9.93 -21.43
C LEU A 95 2.19 -8.79 -21.53
N HIS A 96 1.97 -8.00 -20.48
CA HIS A 96 0.88 -7.02 -20.40
C HIS A 96 0.86 -6.01 -21.57
N ASP A 97 2.04 -5.60 -22.07
CA ASP A 97 2.17 -4.63 -23.17
C ASP A 97 2.48 -5.29 -24.53
N HIS A 98 2.33 -6.62 -24.64
CA HIS A 98 2.53 -7.35 -25.89
C HIS A 98 1.26 -7.27 -26.77
N PRO A 99 1.36 -7.06 -28.10
CA PRO A 99 0.20 -6.89 -28.99
C PRO A 99 -0.79 -8.07 -29.04
N ASN A 100 -0.44 -9.22 -28.44
CA ASN A 100 -1.24 -10.45 -28.48
C ASN A 100 -2.12 -10.64 -27.22
N GLY A 101 -2.10 -9.69 -26.26
CA GLY A 101 -2.96 -9.68 -25.08
C GLY A 101 -2.52 -10.65 -23.96
N LEU A 102 -3.46 -11.02 -23.08
CA LEU A 102 -3.18 -11.90 -21.94
C LEU A 102 -2.76 -13.31 -22.41
N PRO A 103 -1.70 -13.90 -21.84
CA PRO A 103 -1.26 -15.24 -22.19
C PRO A 103 -2.28 -16.30 -21.79
N SER A 104 -2.41 -17.34 -22.62
CA SER A 104 -3.22 -18.50 -22.28
C SER A 104 -2.64 -19.27 -21.09
N ARG A 105 -3.49 -19.96 -20.32
CA ARG A 105 -3.07 -20.77 -19.17
C ARG A 105 -1.99 -21.80 -19.54
N ARG A 106 -2.08 -22.38 -20.75
CA ARG A 106 -1.08 -23.32 -21.30
C ARG A 106 0.31 -22.70 -21.48
N GLN A 107 0.41 -21.43 -21.88
CA GLN A 107 1.69 -20.73 -21.99
C GLN A 107 2.30 -20.45 -20.61
N VAL A 108 1.48 -20.04 -19.64
CA VAL A 108 1.92 -19.86 -18.24
C VAL A 108 2.36 -21.19 -17.61
N GLU A 109 1.59 -22.27 -17.83
CA GLU A 109 1.97 -23.63 -17.41
C GLU A 109 3.28 -24.10 -18.04
N GLY A 110 3.45 -23.91 -19.35
CA GLY A 110 4.69 -24.25 -20.08
C GLY A 110 5.91 -23.52 -19.52
N ALA A 111 5.81 -22.20 -19.33
CA ALA A 111 6.86 -21.40 -18.72
C ALA A 111 7.16 -21.83 -17.27
N CYS A 112 6.15 -22.24 -16.50
CA CYS A 112 6.34 -22.77 -15.15
C CYS A 112 6.97 -24.17 -15.12
N ARG A 113 6.70 -25.03 -16.10
CA ARG A 113 7.40 -26.32 -16.24
C ARG A 113 8.87 -26.09 -16.56
N ALA A 114 9.15 -25.24 -17.55
CA ALA A 114 10.51 -24.86 -17.94
C ALA A 114 11.28 -24.14 -16.82
N ALA A 115 10.60 -23.42 -15.92
CA ALA A 115 11.22 -22.78 -14.75
C ALA A 115 11.34 -23.69 -13.49
N LEU A 116 11.02 -24.98 -13.58
CA LEU A 116 10.94 -25.91 -12.44
C LEU A 116 10.01 -25.44 -11.30
N LEU A 117 8.97 -24.68 -11.65
CA LEU A 117 7.99 -24.11 -10.73
C LEU A 117 6.68 -24.92 -10.68
N HIS A 118 6.32 -25.59 -11.79
CA HIS A 118 5.03 -26.30 -11.93
C HIS A 118 4.73 -27.31 -10.82
N GLU A 119 5.72 -28.12 -10.41
CA GLU A 119 5.54 -29.13 -9.36
C GLU A 119 5.11 -28.48 -8.04
N PHE A 120 5.83 -27.43 -7.60
CA PHE A 120 5.47 -26.67 -6.40
C PHE A 120 4.06 -26.06 -6.52
N VAL A 121 3.71 -25.51 -7.69
CA VAL A 121 2.39 -24.88 -7.91
C VAL A 121 1.26 -25.91 -7.89
N ARG A 122 1.46 -27.11 -8.45
CA ARG A 122 0.49 -28.21 -8.41
C ARG A 122 0.23 -28.67 -6.97
N ASP A 123 1.24 -28.63 -6.12
CA ASP A 123 1.16 -29.09 -4.73
C ASP A 123 0.48 -28.05 -3.79
N LEU A 124 -0.04 -26.93 -4.33
CA LEU A 124 -0.82 -25.93 -3.59
C LEU A 124 -2.35 -26.17 -3.71
N PRO A 125 -3.16 -25.85 -2.68
CA PRO A 125 -4.60 -26.16 -2.66
C PRO A 125 -5.42 -25.59 -3.82
N GLN A 126 -5.06 -24.40 -4.32
CA GLN A 126 -5.74 -23.74 -5.45
C GLN A 126 -4.87 -23.73 -6.71
N GLY A 127 -3.79 -24.52 -6.75
CA GLY A 127 -2.88 -24.60 -7.88
C GLY A 127 -2.33 -23.24 -8.32
N TYR A 128 -2.54 -22.93 -9.60
CA TYR A 128 -2.18 -21.66 -10.23
C TYR A 128 -2.98 -20.43 -9.75
N ASP A 129 -4.17 -20.66 -9.19
CA ASP A 129 -5.09 -19.58 -8.79
C ASP A 129 -4.83 -19.15 -7.34
N THR A 130 -4.00 -19.92 -6.61
CA THR A 130 -3.52 -19.60 -5.26
C THR A 130 -2.95 -18.18 -5.19
N LEU A 131 -3.47 -17.38 -4.27
CA LEU A 131 -2.99 -16.02 -3.99
C LEU A 131 -1.60 -16.03 -3.33
N LEU A 132 -0.79 -15.03 -3.67
CA LEU A 132 0.50 -14.76 -3.02
C LEU A 132 0.39 -13.54 -2.09
N GLY A 133 1.25 -13.48 -1.07
CA GLY A 133 1.45 -12.28 -0.26
C GLY A 133 0.87 -12.31 1.15
N GLY A 134 1.39 -11.44 2.02
CA GLY A 134 1.25 -11.51 3.49
C GLY A 134 -0.11 -11.13 4.08
N GLY A 135 -1.17 -11.08 3.28
CA GLY A 135 -2.55 -10.81 3.71
C GLY A 135 -3.32 -12.11 3.95
N ALA A 136 -3.74 -12.76 2.85
CA ALA A 136 -4.43 -14.05 2.81
C ALA A 136 -3.79 -15.04 1.80
N GLY A 137 -2.61 -14.71 1.27
CA GLY A 137 -1.89 -15.53 0.29
C GLY A 137 -0.76 -16.34 0.90
N ILE A 138 -0.17 -17.24 0.11
CA ILE A 138 0.93 -18.10 0.55
C ILE A 138 2.26 -17.34 0.46
N GLY A 139 3.02 -17.37 1.56
CA GLY A 139 4.39 -16.84 1.62
C GLY A 139 5.38 -17.74 0.89
N VAL A 140 5.84 -17.31 -0.29
CA VAL A 140 6.83 -18.04 -1.09
C VAL A 140 8.28 -17.72 -0.70
N SER A 141 9.09 -18.77 -0.57
CA SER A 141 10.53 -18.70 -0.29
C SER A 141 11.32 -18.00 -1.39
N GLY A 142 12.51 -17.46 -1.06
CA GLY A 142 13.37 -16.76 -2.04
C GLY A 142 13.66 -17.58 -3.30
N GLY A 143 13.81 -18.90 -3.17
CA GLY A 143 14.00 -19.79 -4.33
C GLY A 143 12.76 -19.93 -5.21
N GLN A 144 11.57 -20.02 -4.62
CA GLN A 144 10.30 -20.00 -5.36
C GLN A 144 10.09 -18.64 -6.04
N LYS A 145 10.48 -17.53 -5.40
CA LYS A 145 10.48 -16.20 -6.05
C LYS A 145 11.38 -16.19 -7.29
N GLN A 146 12.64 -16.63 -7.18
CA GLN A 146 13.54 -16.70 -8.34
C GLN A 146 12.97 -17.56 -9.48
N ARG A 147 12.39 -18.73 -9.20
CA ARG A 147 11.71 -19.55 -10.23
C ARG A 147 10.50 -18.86 -10.86
N LEU A 148 9.74 -18.06 -10.11
CA LEU A 148 8.62 -17.25 -10.64
C LEU A 148 9.11 -16.14 -11.59
N ALA A 149 10.24 -15.49 -11.30
CA ALA A 149 10.85 -14.53 -12.23
C ALA A 149 11.47 -15.20 -13.47
N ILE A 150 12.05 -16.39 -13.33
CA ILE A 150 12.44 -17.20 -14.50
C ILE A 150 11.20 -17.47 -15.36
N ALA A 151 10.10 -17.97 -14.78
CA ALA A 151 8.86 -18.22 -15.53
C ALA A 151 8.34 -16.97 -16.28
N ARG A 152 8.41 -15.77 -15.66
CA ARG A 152 8.12 -14.49 -16.35
C ARG A 152 9.05 -14.23 -17.53
N ALA A 153 10.37 -14.37 -17.33
CA ALA A 153 11.35 -14.14 -18.38
C ALA A 153 11.19 -15.13 -19.55
N LEU A 154 10.91 -16.40 -19.27
CA LEU A 154 10.63 -17.42 -20.29
C LEU A 154 9.35 -17.09 -21.07
N LEU A 155 8.26 -16.74 -20.37
CA LEU A 155 6.97 -16.39 -20.98
C LEU A 155 7.07 -15.15 -21.89
N ARG A 156 7.98 -14.23 -21.57
CA ARG A 156 8.27 -13.02 -22.35
C ARG A 156 9.16 -13.25 -23.57
N ASN A 157 9.93 -14.34 -23.58
CA ASN A 157 10.83 -14.75 -24.67
C ASN A 157 11.80 -13.64 -25.18
N PRO A 158 12.57 -12.97 -24.30
CA PRO A 158 13.46 -11.85 -24.67
C PRO A 158 14.59 -12.27 -25.62
N ALA A 159 15.18 -11.30 -26.32
CA ALA A 159 16.40 -11.49 -27.10
C ALA A 159 17.67 -11.51 -26.23
N VAL A 160 17.69 -10.67 -25.18
CA VAL A 160 18.80 -10.58 -24.21
C VAL A 160 18.30 -10.95 -22.82
N LEU A 161 19.02 -11.86 -22.15
CA LEU A 161 18.67 -12.39 -20.84
C LEU A 161 19.80 -12.14 -19.84
N ILE A 162 19.54 -11.30 -18.83
CA ILE A 162 20.50 -10.96 -17.78
C ILE A 162 20.17 -11.77 -16.51
N LEU A 163 21.11 -12.57 -16.01
CA LEU A 163 20.94 -13.41 -14.84
C LEU A 163 21.87 -12.94 -13.70
N GLY A 164 21.31 -12.39 -12.64
CA GLY A 164 22.03 -11.82 -11.51
C GLY A 164 21.95 -12.68 -10.24
N ASP A 165 23.07 -13.23 -9.79
CA ASP A 165 23.23 -13.85 -8.46
C ASP A 165 22.08 -14.81 -8.04
N LEU A 166 21.94 -15.92 -8.76
CA LEU A 166 20.86 -16.89 -8.56
C LEU A 166 21.21 -17.89 -7.44
N GLN A 167 20.43 -17.86 -6.36
CA GLN A 167 20.53 -18.77 -5.20
C GLN A 167 19.84 -20.12 -5.47
N THR A 168 19.07 -20.22 -6.55
CA THR A 168 18.26 -21.40 -6.88
C THR A 168 19.11 -22.53 -7.43
N ARG A 169 19.21 -23.64 -6.69
CA ARG A 169 19.81 -24.89 -7.16
C ARG A 169 18.78 -26.05 -7.12
N PRO A 170 18.79 -26.97 -8.09
CA PRO A 170 19.36 -26.76 -9.42
C PRO A 170 18.64 -25.59 -10.13
N LEU A 171 19.37 -24.89 -11.01
CA LEU A 171 18.74 -24.07 -12.04
C LEU A 171 18.02 -25.00 -13.05
N PRO A 172 17.04 -24.52 -13.83
CA PRO A 172 16.53 -25.30 -14.95
C PRO A 172 17.66 -25.63 -15.96
N PRO A 173 17.63 -26.80 -16.64
CA PRO A 173 18.70 -27.24 -17.54
C PRO A 173 19.15 -26.13 -18.49
N SER A 174 20.44 -25.75 -18.43
CA SER A 174 20.96 -24.49 -18.99
C SER A 174 20.78 -24.38 -20.50
N THR A 175 20.75 -25.51 -21.19
CA THR A 175 20.51 -25.66 -22.63
C THR A 175 19.18 -25.02 -23.07
N LEU A 176 18.05 -25.63 -22.69
CA LEU A 176 16.75 -25.42 -23.34
C LEU A 176 16.26 -23.96 -23.37
N TRP A 177 16.61 -23.14 -22.37
CA TRP A 177 16.11 -21.76 -22.22
C TRP A 177 17.12 -20.66 -22.54
N ARG A 178 18.41 -21.00 -22.73
CA ARG A 178 19.45 -20.07 -23.19
C ARG A 178 19.74 -20.17 -24.68
N HIS A 179 19.33 -21.26 -25.33
CA HIS A 179 19.47 -21.43 -26.79
C HIS A 179 18.92 -20.23 -27.58
N ASN A 180 19.73 -19.74 -28.52
CA ASN A 180 19.40 -18.61 -29.41
C ASN A 180 19.01 -17.33 -28.65
N LYS A 181 19.75 -17.02 -27.57
CA LYS A 181 19.63 -15.79 -26.76
C LYS A 181 20.98 -15.30 -26.29
N THR A 182 21.23 -14.00 -26.38
CA THR A 182 22.39 -13.35 -25.76
C THR A 182 22.22 -13.41 -24.23
N THR A 183 23.00 -14.23 -23.55
CA THR A 183 22.84 -14.51 -22.13
C THR A 183 23.99 -13.92 -21.31
N ILE A 184 23.68 -13.02 -20.38
CA ILE A 184 24.66 -12.27 -19.59
C ILE A 184 24.54 -12.71 -18.13
N VAL A 185 25.51 -13.49 -17.64
CA VAL A 185 25.48 -14.06 -16.29
C VAL A 185 26.36 -13.24 -15.34
N ILE A 186 25.73 -12.48 -14.46
CA ILE A 186 26.38 -11.56 -13.52
C ILE A 186 26.37 -12.21 -12.14
N THR A 187 27.49 -12.81 -11.75
CA THR A 187 27.58 -13.70 -10.60
C THR A 187 28.78 -13.38 -9.70
N HIS A 188 28.71 -13.76 -8.43
CA HIS A 188 29.91 -13.94 -7.61
C HIS A 188 30.34 -15.42 -7.57
N ASP A 189 29.39 -16.36 -7.62
CA ASP A 189 29.58 -17.82 -7.67
C ASP A 189 30.21 -18.27 -9.00
N LEU A 190 31.43 -18.84 -8.95
CA LEU A 190 32.18 -19.32 -10.12
C LEU A 190 31.89 -20.80 -10.48
N SER A 191 31.04 -21.49 -9.72
CA SER A 191 30.74 -22.92 -9.97
C SER A 191 29.80 -23.15 -11.16
N GLN A 192 29.12 -22.09 -11.62
CA GLN A 192 28.20 -22.10 -12.77
C GLN A 192 28.89 -21.81 -14.12
N ILE A 193 30.23 -21.74 -14.13
CA ILE A 193 31.06 -21.36 -15.28
C ILE A 193 31.85 -22.58 -15.75
N THR A 194 31.67 -23.01 -16.99
CA THR A 194 32.43 -24.12 -17.60
C THR A 194 33.79 -23.64 -18.14
N ALA A 195 34.68 -24.57 -18.50
CA ALA A 195 36.00 -24.23 -19.02
C ALA A 195 35.99 -23.45 -20.36
N GLN A 196 34.90 -23.56 -21.14
CA GLN A 196 34.75 -22.96 -22.46
C GLN A 196 33.96 -21.62 -22.44
N ASP A 197 33.44 -21.21 -21.29
CA ASP A 197 32.70 -19.96 -21.17
C ASP A 197 33.63 -18.74 -21.16
N PHE A 198 33.22 -17.65 -21.81
CA PHE A 198 33.94 -16.37 -21.80
C PHE A 198 33.57 -15.54 -20.57
N VAL A 199 34.59 -15.02 -19.88
CA VAL A 199 34.46 -14.34 -18.59
C VAL A 199 35.13 -12.96 -18.61
N TYR A 200 34.43 -11.97 -18.09
CA TYR A 200 34.95 -10.65 -17.71
C TYR A 200 35.13 -10.55 -16.19
N VAL A 201 36.32 -10.18 -15.73
CA VAL A 201 36.64 -9.99 -14.31
C VAL A 201 36.58 -8.52 -13.96
N LEU A 202 35.61 -8.14 -13.13
CA LEU A 202 35.34 -6.76 -12.73
C LEU A 202 35.85 -6.51 -11.31
N LYS A 203 36.75 -5.53 -11.14
CA LYS A 203 37.38 -5.13 -9.87
C LYS A 203 37.48 -3.61 -9.79
N ASP A 204 37.14 -3.02 -8.63
CA ASP A 204 37.29 -1.59 -8.34
C ASP A 204 36.72 -0.66 -9.44
N GLY A 205 35.61 -1.09 -10.06
CA GLY A 205 34.93 -0.37 -11.14
C GLY A 205 35.57 -0.50 -12.53
N ARG A 206 36.55 -1.39 -12.72
CA ARG A 206 37.28 -1.66 -13.97
C ARG A 206 37.17 -3.12 -14.40
N VAL A 207 37.33 -3.38 -15.70
CA VAL A 207 37.67 -4.72 -16.19
C VAL A 207 39.18 -4.89 -15.99
N VAL A 208 39.59 -5.95 -15.29
CA VAL A 208 41.01 -6.24 -15.02
C VAL A 208 41.53 -7.43 -15.83
N GLU A 209 40.68 -8.41 -16.10
CA GLU A 209 41.00 -9.61 -16.87
C GLU A 209 39.79 -10.00 -17.73
N GLN A 210 40.04 -10.59 -18.90
CA GLN A 210 39.02 -11.10 -19.81
C GLN A 210 39.56 -12.30 -20.61
N GLY A 211 38.75 -13.31 -20.87
CA GLY A 211 39.16 -14.51 -21.61
C GLY A 211 38.25 -15.70 -21.36
N TYR A 212 38.57 -16.85 -21.93
CA TYR A 212 37.92 -18.11 -21.56
C TYR A 212 38.36 -18.56 -20.17
N ARG A 213 37.48 -19.27 -19.44
CA ARG A 213 37.81 -19.78 -18.10
C ARG A 213 39.11 -20.60 -18.07
N SER A 214 39.35 -21.46 -19.09
CA SER A 214 40.61 -22.20 -19.24
C SER A 214 41.84 -21.30 -19.13
N ASP A 215 41.82 -20.20 -19.88
CA ASP A 215 42.96 -19.32 -20.07
C ASP A 215 43.22 -18.53 -18.78
N LEU A 216 42.14 -18.06 -18.13
CA LEU A 216 42.17 -17.33 -16.87
C LEU A 216 42.64 -18.18 -15.67
N GLU A 217 42.47 -19.50 -15.69
CA GLU A 217 43.05 -20.39 -14.67
C GLU A 217 44.56 -20.62 -14.87
N GLU A 218 45.03 -20.55 -16.11
CA GLU A 218 46.44 -20.73 -16.49
C GLU A 218 47.31 -19.47 -16.36
N VAL A 219 46.72 -18.26 -16.30
CA VAL A 219 47.48 -17.00 -16.13
C VAL A 219 48.44 -17.09 -14.92
N LYS A 220 49.73 -17.16 -15.23
CA LYS A 220 50.82 -16.97 -14.28
C LYS A 220 51.24 -15.52 -14.32
N ALA A 221 51.44 -14.92 -13.15
CA ALA A 221 51.85 -13.54 -13.01
C ALA A 221 53.15 -13.27 -13.78
N ASP A 222 53.15 -12.24 -14.62
CA ASP A 222 54.37 -11.68 -15.18
C ASP A 222 55.14 -10.91 -14.09
N TYR A 223 56.43 -10.63 -14.32
CA TYR A 223 57.44 -10.24 -13.34
C TYR A 223 56.97 -9.33 -12.18
N GLY A 224 56.54 -9.95 -11.07
CA GLY A 224 56.42 -9.32 -9.76
C GLY A 224 55.03 -8.85 -9.33
N SER A 225 53.96 -9.10 -10.11
CA SER A 225 52.60 -8.95 -9.61
C SER A 225 52.13 -10.17 -8.80
N ASP A 226 51.07 -10.00 -8.01
CA ASP A 226 50.33 -11.11 -7.43
C ASP A 226 49.73 -12.03 -8.52
N GLN A 227 49.27 -13.22 -8.09
CA GLN A 227 48.35 -14.07 -8.85
C GLN A 227 47.18 -13.28 -9.46
N GLY A 228 46.73 -13.73 -10.64
CA GLY A 228 45.59 -13.15 -11.35
C GLY A 228 44.30 -13.12 -10.53
N GLU A 229 43.45 -12.13 -10.80
CA GLU A 229 42.28 -11.81 -9.99
C GLU A 229 41.18 -12.89 -10.10
N PHE A 230 40.98 -13.49 -11.29
CA PHE A 230 40.10 -14.66 -11.44
C PHE A 230 40.51 -15.81 -10.51
N LYS A 231 41.83 -16.05 -10.42
CA LYS A 231 42.41 -17.10 -9.58
C LYS A 231 42.26 -16.79 -8.10
N LYS A 232 42.47 -15.54 -7.69
CA LYS A 232 42.20 -15.06 -6.33
C LYS A 232 40.73 -15.25 -5.93
N LEU A 233 39.79 -14.99 -6.84
CA LEU A 233 38.35 -15.23 -6.60
C LEU A 233 38.06 -16.73 -6.44
N MET A 234 38.66 -17.58 -7.28
CA MET A 234 38.51 -19.04 -7.18
C MET A 234 39.10 -19.62 -5.89
N ASP A 235 40.30 -19.19 -5.50
CA ASP A 235 40.95 -19.69 -4.28
C ASP A 235 40.26 -19.16 -3.01
N ALA A 236 39.77 -17.91 -3.00
CA ALA A 236 38.90 -17.40 -1.94
C ALA A 236 37.57 -18.16 -1.83
N GLN A 237 37.02 -18.66 -2.95
CA GLN A 237 35.84 -19.55 -2.93
C GLN A 237 36.16 -20.94 -2.38
N ARG A 238 37.33 -21.50 -2.70
CA ARG A 238 37.79 -22.77 -2.11
C ARG A 238 37.96 -22.65 -0.59
N GLU A 239 38.53 -21.55 -0.10
CA GLU A 239 38.67 -21.28 1.34
C GLU A 239 37.32 -21.08 2.06
N THR A 240 36.31 -20.55 1.37
CA THR A 240 34.95 -20.34 1.92
C THR A 240 33.99 -21.51 1.71
N GLY A 241 34.47 -22.64 1.15
CA GLY A 241 33.68 -23.86 0.98
C GLY A 241 32.77 -23.88 -0.26
N GLY A 242 33.06 -23.05 -1.27
CA GLY A 242 32.38 -23.05 -2.55
C GLY A 242 32.50 -24.39 -3.28
N PHE A 243 31.37 -24.95 -3.68
CA PHE A 243 31.32 -26.21 -4.42
C PHE A 243 31.96 -26.04 -5.80
N LEU A 244 32.95 -26.89 -6.13
CA LEU A 244 33.43 -27.05 -7.50
C LEU A 244 32.33 -27.65 -8.39
N PRO A 245 32.33 -27.40 -9.72
CA PRO A 245 31.41 -28.09 -10.62
C PRO A 245 31.59 -29.61 -10.50
N GLU A 246 30.46 -30.33 -10.45
CA GLU A 246 30.46 -31.78 -10.65
C GLU A 246 30.88 -32.08 -12.10
N LYS A 247 31.45 -33.27 -12.32
CA LYS A 247 31.89 -33.68 -13.66
C LYS A 247 30.68 -33.96 -14.55
N ASP A 248 30.83 -33.69 -15.83
CA ASP A 248 29.79 -33.87 -16.83
C ASP A 248 29.37 -35.36 -16.97
N ASP A 249 28.24 -35.73 -16.36
CA ASP A 249 27.50 -36.94 -16.70
C ASP A 249 26.62 -36.66 -17.93
N GLU A 250 26.62 -37.58 -18.90
CA GLU A 250 26.06 -37.37 -20.25
C GLU A 250 24.55 -36.99 -20.25
N GLU A 251 24.22 -35.75 -20.63
CA GLU A 251 22.82 -35.35 -20.87
C GLU A 251 22.20 -36.18 -22.00
N LYS A 252 21.12 -36.91 -21.68
CA LYS A 252 20.35 -37.66 -22.68
C LYS A 252 19.38 -36.71 -23.40
N PRO A 253 19.32 -36.75 -24.75
CA PRO A 253 18.49 -35.82 -25.51
C PRO A 253 17.00 -36.03 -25.23
N VAL A 254 16.31 -34.94 -24.91
CA VAL A 254 14.84 -34.89 -24.77
C VAL A 254 14.23 -34.62 -26.15
N PRO A 255 13.08 -35.23 -26.53
CA PRO A 255 12.51 -35.04 -27.87
C PRO A 255 12.14 -33.58 -28.16
N ALA A 256 12.40 -33.13 -29.38
CA ALA A 256 11.87 -31.87 -29.89
C ALA A 256 10.34 -31.93 -29.98
N LEU A 257 9.69 -30.80 -29.67
CA LEU A 257 8.27 -30.59 -29.84
C LEU A 257 8.05 -29.64 -31.01
N ASP A 258 7.54 -30.17 -32.12
CA ASP A 258 7.18 -29.36 -33.29
C ASP A 258 6.06 -28.37 -32.94
N LEU A 259 6.32 -27.08 -33.15
CA LEU A 259 5.30 -26.03 -33.18
C LEU A 259 5.14 -25.59 -34.62
N GLN A 260 4.08 -26.07 -35.27
CA GLN A 260 3.72 -25.64 -36.61
C GLN A 260 3.02 -24.28 -36.55
N GLU A 261 3.55 -23.30 -37.27
CA GLU A 261 2.89 -22.00 -37.45
C GLU A 261 1.78 -22.14 -38.50
N GLU A 262 0.52 -21.93 -38.09
CA GLU A 262 -0.56 -21.61 -39.02
C GLU A 262 -0.84 -20.11 -38.94
N ALA A 263 -0.62 -19.41 -40.05
CA ALA A 263 -0.95 -18.00 -40.22
C ALA A 263 -2.31 -17.88 -40.90
N ASP A 264 -3.19 -17.04 -40.36
CA ASP A 264 -4.51 -16.78 -40.93
C ASP A 264 -4.80 -15.27 -40.99
N GLU A 265 -5.48 -14.84 -42.06
CA GLU A 265 -5.55 -13.44 -42.49
C GLU A 265 -7.01 -13.04 -42.72
N ASN A 266 -7.53 -11.95 -42.10
CA ASN A 266 -8.50 -11.03 -42.73
C ASN A 266 -8.93 -9.82 -41.85
N LYS A 267 -8.65 -8.61 -42.37
CA LYS A 267 -9.54 -7.41 -42.51
C LYS A 267 -10.45 -6.92 -41.36
N ASP A 268 -10.19 -5.66 -40.97
CA ASP A 268 -11.10 -4.51 -40.82
C ASP A 268 -12.50 -4.69 -40.17
N LYS A 269 -12.75 -3.94 -39.07
CA LYS A 269 -13.56 -2.70 -39.15
C LYS A 269 -13.72 -1.84 -37.89
N ASP A 270 -13.89 -0.54 -38.15
CA ASP A 270 -14.70 0.49 -37.48
C ASP A 270 -14.51 0.81 -35.98
N THR A 271 -13.84 1.94 -35.72
CA THR A 271 -13.85 2.69 -34.44
C THR A 271 -15.21 3.33 -34.14
N PRO A 272 -15.52 3.58 -32.85
CA PRO A 272 -16.04 4.92 -32.51
C PRO A 272 -15.35 5.57 -31.29
N GLN A 273 -15.60 6.86 -31.11
CA GLN A 273 -14.84 7.78 -30.25
C GLN A 273 -15.55 8.19 -28.94
N TYR A 274 -14.73 8.51 -27.93
CA TYR A 274 -14.99 9.38 -26.76
C TYR A 274 -16.23 9.18 -25.87
N LEU A 275 -16.00 9.17 -24.55
CA LEU A 275 -16.77 9.98 -23.62
C LEU A 275 -15.90 10.45 -22.44
N LYS A 276 -15.77 11.77 -22.27
CA LYS A 276 -14.86 12.42 -21.30
C LYS A 276 -15.65 12.91 -20.09
N HIS A 277 -15.79 12.10 -19.05
CA HIS A 277 -16.54 12.48 -17.85
C HIS A 277 -15.70 13.30 -16.86
N GLN A 278 -15.95 14.61 -16.86
CA GLN A 278 -15.30 15.59 -15.99
C GLN A 278 -16.05 15.67 -14.64
N SER A 279 -15.55 14.99 -13.60
CA SER A 279 -16.19 14.96 -12.28
C SER A 279 -15.95 16.27 -11.50
N LEU A 280 -16.93 17.17 -11.49
CA LEU A 280 -16.85 18.45 -10.79
C LEU A 280 -16.74 18.25 -9.27
N THR A 281 -15.57 18.48 -8.68
CA THR A 281 -15.31 18.33 -7.24
C THR A 281 -15.79 19.55 -6.43
N LEU A 282 -17.10 19.81 -6.47
CA LEU A 282 -17.75 20.76 -5.56
C LEU A 282 -17.54 20.30 -4.10
N ARG A 283 -16.62 20.97 -3.40
CA ARG A 283 -16.47 20.89 -1.93
C ARG A 283 -17.38 21.94 -1.28
N PRO A 284 -18.58 21.59 -0.78
CA PRO A 284 -19.28 22.50 0.13
C PRO A 284 -18.52 22.56 1.46
N MET A 285 -18.21 23.77 1.95
CA MET A 285 -17.81 23.98 3.34
C MET A 285 -19.00 23.67 4.25
N THR A 286 -19.08 22.43 4.73
CA THR A 286 -20.09 22.01 5.71
C THR A 286 -19.50 22.04 7.11
N PHE A 287 -20.24 22.60 8.07
CA PHE A 287 -19.87 22.58 9.48
C PHE A 287 -19.71 21.12 9.95
N GLY A 288 -18.68 20.86 10.76
CA GLY A 288 -18.16 19.51 11.01
C GLY A 288 -19.22 18.47 11.43
N ALA A 289 -19.43 17.48 10.57
CA ALA A 289 -20.42 16.40 10.73
C ALA A 289 -20.34 15.66 12.08
N TRP A 290 -19.13 15.58 12.62
CA TRP A 290 -18.78 15.17 13.98
C TRP A 290 -19.78 15.63 15.07
N MET A 291 -20.31 16.86 14.99
CA MET A 291 -21.26 17.41 15.98
C MET A 291 -22.56 16.60 16.13
N PHE A 292 -22.96 15.86 15.09
CA PHE A 292 -24.21 15.11 15.07
C PHE A 292 -24.07 13.65 15.50
N TYR A 293 -22.87 13.05 15.42
CA TYR A 293 -22.64 11.67 15.88
C TYR A 293 -22.86 11.52 17.40
N VAL A 294 -22.44 12.50 18.19
CA VAL A 294 -22.74 12.57 19.65
C VAL A 294 -24.20 12.90 19.94
N LEU A 295 -24.91 13.56 19.03
CA LEU A 295 -26.35 13.81 19.20
C LEU A 295 -27.17 12.51 19.01
N ASP A 296 -26.77 11.64 18.08
CA ASP A 296 -27.37 10.30 17.90
C ASP A 296 -27.08 9.38 19.12
N ASP A 297 -25.85 9.41 19.67
CA ASP A 297 -25.47 8.72 20.93
C ASP A 297 -26.27 9.24 22.15
N LEU A 298 -26.49 10.56 22.25
CA LEU A 298 -27.29 11.20 23.31
C LEU A 298 -28.80 10.91 23.24
N ILE A 299 -29.35 10.70 22.04
CA ILE A 299 -30.78 10.42 21.83
C ILE A 299 -31.09 8.92 21.99
N GLY A 300 -30.07 8.06 22.05
CA GLY A 300 -30.19 6.69 22.55
C GLY A 300 -30.86 5.70 21.59
N THR A 301 -30.99 6.03 20.30
CA THR A 301 -31.49 5.07 19.29
C THR A 301 -30.42 4.04 18.95
N LYS A 302 -30.42 2.91 19.66
CA LYS A 302 -29.64 1.72 19.24
C LYS A 302 -29.94 1.41 17.77
N PRO A 303 -28.93 1.28 16.89
CA PRO A 303 -29.16 0.75 15.55
C PRO A 303 -29.48 -0.75 15.66
N ALA A 304 -30.77 -1.08 15.56
CA ALA A 304 -31.19 -2.46 15.40
C ALA A 304 -30.75 -2.96 14.02
N ILE A 305 -29.64 -3.69 13.96
CA ILE A 305 -29.25 -4.46 12.78
C ILE A 305 -30.21 -5.66 12.71
N ALA A 306 -31.26 -5.52 11.91
CA ALA A 306 -32.26 -6.55 11.72
C ALA A 306 -31.68 -7.70 10.88
N ALA A 307 -31.33 -8.81 11.53
CA ALA A 307 -31.16 -10.08 10.85
C ALA A 307 -32.53 -10.57 10.35
N SER A 308 -32.66 -10.84 9.05
CA SER A 308 -33.86 -11.48 8.47
C SER A 308 -33.58 -12.06 7.09
N ALA A 309 -33.26 -13.36 7.07
CA ALA A 309 -33.70 -14.29 6.04
C ALA A 309 -34.09 -15.58 6.79
N THR A 310 -35.38 -15.86 6.89
CA THR A 310 -35.94 -16.87 7.80
C THR A 310 -36.38 -18.14 7.09
N VAL A 311 -36.05 -19.30 7.66
CA VAL A 311 -36.87 -20.52 7.51
C VAL A 311 -37.03 -21.20 8.89
N HIS A 312 -38.24 -21.14 9.42
CA HIS A 312 -38.78 -22.08 10.43
C HIS A 312 -39.52 -23.21 9.68
N PRO A 313 -39.78 -24.41 10.25
CA PRO A 313 -40.26 -24.66 11.63
C PRO A 313 -39.55 -25.88 12.30
N SER A 314 -39.90 -26.43 13.47
CA SER A 314 -40.72 -26.07 14.65
C SER A 314 -40.27 -26.91 15.86
N ASN A 315 -40.57 -26.48 17.08
CA ASN A 315 -40.38 -27.28 18.31
C ASN A 315 -41.29 -28.53 18.34
N GLU A 316 -40.91 -29.60 19.05
CA GLU A 316 -41.42 -29.88 20.43
C GLU A 316 -40.88 -31.17 21.10
N THR A 317 -40.28 -30.98 22.29
CA THR A 317 -40.40 -31.79 23.53
C THR A 317 -39.85 -33.25 23.61
N GLN A 318 -39.51 -33.66 24.85
CA GLN A 318 -39.19 -35.03 25.35
C GLN A 318 -37.85 -35.67 24.88
N GLU A 319 -37.18 -36.56 25.63
CA GLU A 319 -37.01 -36.70 27.10
C GLU A 319 -35.69 -37.50 27.39
N SER A 320 -35.46 -37.91 28.64
CA SER A 320 -34.24 -38.59 29.13
C SER A 320 -33.96 -40.02 28.59
N LEU A 321 -32.76 -40.56 28.90
CA LEU A 321 -32.24 -41.96 28.71
C LEU A 321 -31.54 -42.23 27.35
N GLU A 322 -30.61 -43.19 27.18
CA GLU A 322 -29.67 -43.90 28.08
C GLU A 322 -28.51 -44.58 27.26
N ASN A 323 -27.44 -44.99 27.94
CA ASN A 323 -26.29 -45.85 27.58
C ASN A 323 -26.27 -46.69 26.27
N GLN A 324 -25.12 -46.56 25.58
CA GLN A 324 -24.28 -47.64 25.00
C GLN A 324 -24.63 -48.33 23.65
N PRO A 325 -23.63 -49.00 22.98
CA PRO A 325 -23.68 -49.24 21.52
C PRO A 325 -23.66 -50.72 21.08
N ARG A 326 -24.00 -50.99 19.79
CA ARG A 326 -23.24 -51.88 18.85
C ARG A 326 -23.93 -52.13 17.48
N ARG A 327 -23.10 -52.13 16.41
CA ARG A 327 -23.09 -52.98 15.18
C ARG A 327 -24.42 -53.54 14.61
N GLY A 328 -24.71 -53.30 13.31
CA GLY A 328 -25.76 -54.04 12.57
C GLY A 328 -25.86 -53.77 11.05
N CYS A 329 -24.96 -54.35 10.26
CA CYS A 329 -24.80 -54.22 8.80
C CYS A 329 -26.07 -54.41 7.90
N GLY A 330 -26.20 -53.62 6.81
CA GLY A 330 -26.88 -54.05 5.57
C GLY A 330 -27.66 -52.97 4.79
N GLY A 331 -27.48 -52.88 3.45
CA GLY A 331 -28.42 -52.19 2.55
C GLY A 331 -27.82 -51.15 1.58
N THR A 332 -27.27 -51.58 0.45
CA THR A 332 -26.66 -50.72 -0.58
C THR A 332 -27.63 -49.76 -1.27
N ARG A 333 -27.35 -48.44 -1.23
CA ARG A 333 -27.58 -47.53 -2.38
C ARG A 333 -26.65 -46.32 -2.30
N ILE A 334 -25.69 -46.22 -3.22
CA ILE A 334 -24.79 -45.07 -3.30
C ILE A 334 -25.50 -43.95 -4.08
N GLN A 335 -25.64 -42.80 -3.45
CA GLN A 335 -25.68 -41.50 -4.11
C GLN A 335 -24.50 -40.71 -3.57
N PHE A 336 -23.69 -40.13 -4.45
CA PHE A 336 -22.64 -39.21 -4.05
C PHE A 336 -23.31 -37.91 -3.60
N ALA A 337 -23.17 -37.58 -2.32
CA ALA A 337 -23.26 -36.21 -1.85
C ALA A 337 -21.82 -35.68 -1.78
N GLU A 338 -21.64 -34.39 -2.03
CA GLU A 338 -20.34 -33.72 -1.89
C GLU A 338 -20.07 -33.49 -0.40
N GLU A 339 -19.13 -34.25 0.17
CA GLU A 339 -18.51 -33.94 1.47
C GLU A 339 -17.48 -32.83 1.23
N ASP A 340 -17.98 -31.60 1.20
CA ASP A 340 -17.19 -30.36 1.12
C ASP A 340 -16.54 -30.06 2.49
N ASP A 341 -15.67 -30.95 2.94
CA ASP A 341 -14.90 -30.87 4.20
C ASP A 341 -13.76 -29.83 4.12
N GLY A 342 -14.08 -28.65 3.58
CA GLY A 342 -13.29 -27.44 3.68
C GLY A 342 -13.76 -26.62 4.88
N GLU A 343 -13.24 -26.90 6.08
CA GLU A 343 -13.34 -25.94 7.19
C GLU A 343 -12.57 -24.65 6.81
N GLU A 344 -13.26 -23.71 6.19
CA GLU A 344 -12.74 -22.37 5.95
C GLU A 344 -12.57 -21.68 7.30
N TYR A 345 -11.32 -21.63 7.80
CA TYR A 345 -10.94 -20.87 8.99
C TYR A 345 -11.05 -19.36 8.69
N GLN A 346 -12.29 -18.88 8.60
CA GLN A 346 -12.59 -17.46 8.70
C GLN A 346 -12.21 -17.01 10.12
N ASP A 347 -11.15 -16.21 10.23
CA ASP A 347 -10.80 -15.48 11.45
C ASP A 347 -11.86 -14.39 11.74
N VAL A 348 -13.07 -14.81 12.13
CA VAL A 348 -14.15 -13.96 12.66
C VAL A 348 -13.81 -13.54 14.10
N GLU A 349 -12.59 -13.05 14.28
CA GLU A 349 -12.11 -12.49 15.54
C GLU A 349 -12.82 -11.14 15.74
N SER A 350 -13.72 -11.11 16.72
CA SER A 350 -14.72 -10.04 16.89
C SER A 350 -14.12 -8.64 16.95
N GLU A 351 -14.62 -7.71 16.12
CA GLU A 351 -14.44 -6.28 16.39
C GLU A 351 -15.00 -5.97 17.79
N GLU A 352 -14.15 -5.49 18.70
CA GLU A 352 -14.62 -5.04 20.02
C GLU A 352 -15.70 -3.97 19.82
N PRO A 353 -16.88 -4.09 20.46
CA PRO A 353 -17.98 -3.15 20.24
C PRO A 353 -17.54 -1.74 20.65
N LEU A 354 -17.46 -0.86 19.65
CA LEU A 354 -16.97 0.52 19.79
C LEU A 354 -17.58 1.19 21.03
N PRO A 355 -16.76 1.71 21.96
CA PRO A 355 -17.27 2.29 23.20
C PRO A 355 -18.16 3.50 22.88
N PRO A 356 -19.34 3.63 23.49
CA PRO A 356 -20.26 4.74 23.24
C PRO A 356 -19.56 6.08 23.51
N PHE A 357 -19.99 7.16 22.86
CA PHE A 357 -19.25 8.42 22.84
C PHE A 357 -18.95 8.95 24.26
N TRP A 358 -19.88 8.77 25.20
CA TRP A 358 -19.69 9.12 26.62
C TRP A 358 -18.65 8.29 27.36
N ALA A 359 -18.41 7.03 26.96
CA ALA A 359 -17.31 6.23 27.47
C ALA A 359 -15.98 6.70 26.87
N LEU A 360 -15.93 6.97 25.56
CA LEU A 360 -14.75 7.51 24.88
C LEU A 360 -14.29 8.84 25.49
N MET A 361 -15.21 9.79 25.71
CA MET A 361 -14.91 11.07 26.38
C MET A 361 -14.40 10.90 27.81
N ARG A 362 -14.95 9.93 28.57
CA ARG A 362 -14.51 9.63 29.94
C ARG A 362 -13.08 9.06 29.97
N ILE A 363 -12.74 8.20 29.00
CA ILE A 363 -11.39 7.66 28.81
C ILE A 363 -10.42 8.78 28.41
N ALA A 364 -10.80 9.61 27.43
CA ALA A 364 -10.00 10.75 26.98
C ALA A 364 -9.69 11.70 28.15
N TYR A 365 -10.71 12.16 28.89
CA TYR A 365 -10.54 13.03 30.07
C TYR A 365 -9.54 12.49 31.10
N ARG A 366 -9.61 11.18 31.41
CA ARG A 366 -8.71 10.53 32.36
C ARG A 366 -7.24 10.56 31.88
N SER A 367 -7.03 10.54 30.57
CA SER A 367 -5.70 10.50 29.93
C SER A 367 -5.07 11.88 29.64
N ILE A 368 -5.84 12.97 29.68
CA ILE A 368 -5.36 14.35 29.45
C ILE A 368 -4.43 14.80 30.58
N SER A 369 -3.24 15.27 30.19
CA SER A 369 -2.20 15.77 31.09
C SER A 369 -2.52 17.19 31.62
N ARG A 370 -2.80 18.15 30.73
CA ARG A 370 -3.01 19.57 31.08
C ARG A 370 -4.44 19.89 31.51
N LYS A 371 -4.95 19.25 32.57
CA LYS A 371 -6.35 19.39 33.03
C LYS A 371 -6.77 20.84 33.35
N LEU A 372 -5.86 21.66 33.90
CA LEU A 372 -6.12 23.09 34.16
C LEU A 372 -6.34 23.90 32.88
N LEU A 373 -5.58 23.59 31.81
CA LEU A 373 -5.70 24.27 30.52
C LEU A 373 -7.02 23.88 29.82
N LEU A 374 -7.44 22.62 29.95
CA LEU A 374 -8.76 22.16 29.50
C LEU A 374 -9.88 22.88 30.28
N PHE A 375 -9.81 22.96 31.60
CA PHE A 375 -10.82 23.67 32.40
C PHE A 375 -10.96 25.15 31.97
N PHE A 376 -9.84 25.85 31.78
CA PHE A 376 -9.85 27.22 31.25
C PHE A 376 -10.50 27.30 29.86
N GLY A 377 -10.14 26.40 28.94
CA GLY A 377 -10.75 26.32 27.60
C GLY A 377 -12.26 26.08 27.63
N LEU A 378 -12.74 25.22 28.54
CA LEU A 378 -14.17 24.95 28.71
C LEU A 378 -14.92 26.17 29.28
N VAL A 379 -14.32 26.94 30.20
CA VAL A 379 -14.91 28.20 30.68
C VAL A 379 -15.02 29.22 29.54
N VAL A 380 -13.98 29.37 28.71
CA VAL A 380 -14.04 30.24 27.51
C VAL A 380 -15.08 29.74 26.51
N CYS A 381 -15.29 28.43 26.35
CA CYS A 381 -16.38 27.87 25.54
C CYS A 381 -17.77 28.29 26.06
N VAL A 382 -18.01 28.24 27.37
CA VAL A 382 -19.28 28.71 27.96
C VAL A 382 -19.48 30.20 27.73
N MET A 383 -18.45 31.02 27.95
CA MET A 383 -18.51 32.46 27.71
C MET A 383 -18.80 32.78 26.24
N ASN A 384 -18.15 32.08 25.30
CA ASN A 384 -18.38 32.24 23.87
C ASN A 384 -19.82 31.88 23.48
N GLY A 385 -20.35 30.75 23.96
CA GLY A 385 -21.74 30.35 23.69
C GLY A 385 -22.78 31.30 24.29
N ALA A 386 -22.47 31.95 25.42
CA ALA A 386 -23.34 32.95 26.02
C ALA A 386 -23.35 34.30 25.27
N MET A 387 -22.33 34.63 24.47
CA MET A 387 -22.28 35.91 23.74
C MET A 387 -23.28 35.98 22.59
N THR A 388 -23.52 34.90 21.83
CA THR A 388 -24.42 34.96 20.65
C THR A 388 -25.86 35.36 21.03
N PRO A 389 -26.48 34.85 22.12
CA PRO A 389 -27.76 35.37 22.64
C PRO A 389 -27.69 36.83 23.12
N ILE A 390 -26.59 37.25 23.76
CA ILE A 390 -26.41 38.63 24.24
C ILE A 390 -26.31 39.61 23.06
N PHE A 391 -25.55 39.26 22.02
CA PHE A 391 -25.46 40.00 20.76
C PHE A 391 -26.84 40.12 20.09
N SER A 392 -27.59 39.01 20.00
CA SER A 392 -28.95 39.01 19.45
C SER A 392 -29.89 39.95 20.22
N TYR A 393 -29.83 39.95 21.56
CA TYR A 393 -30.60 40.88 22.39
C TYR A 393 -30.20 42.34 22.15
N LEU A 394 -28.90 42.67 22.17
CA LEU A 394 -28.41 44.04 21.94
C LEU A 394 -28.80 44.55 20.54
N LEU A 395 -28.70 43.70 19.51
CA LEU A 395 -29.12 44.02 18.15
C LEU A 395 -30.63 44.26 18.07
N SER A 396 -31.44 43.44 18.75
CA SER A 396 -32.90 43.64 18.82
C SER A 396 -33.29 44.97 19.47
N ARG A 397 -32.54 45.42 20.49
CA ARG A 397 -32.74 46.73 21.14
C ARG A 397 -32.33 47.89 20.24
N LEU A 398 -31.21 47.77 19.53
CA LEU A 398 -30.79 48.77 18.54
C LEU A 398 -31.85 48.95 17.44
N LEU A 399 -32.32 47.84 16.85
CA LEU A 399 -33.37 47.85 15.82
C LEU A 399 -34.68 48.46 16.33
N TYR A 400 -35.09 48.16 17.57
CA TYR A 400 -36.28 48.75 18.20
C TYR A 400 -36.18 50.27 18.35
N VAL A 401 -35.05 50.79 18.83
CA VAL A 401 -34.83 52.25 18.99
C VAL A 401 -34.83 52.97 17.63
N VAL A 402 -34.21 52.37 16.60
CA VAL A 402 -34.25 52.90 15.23
C VAL A 402 -35.68 52.89 14.68
N SER A 403 -36.44 51.82 14.90
CA SER A 403 -37.81 51.63 14.38
C SER A 403 -38.84 52.61 14.95
N ILE A 404 -38.56 53.30 16.05
CA ILE A 404 -39.46 54.27 16.69
C ILE A 404 -39.23 55.71 16.18
N GLY A 405 -38.36 55.89 15.18
CA GLY A 405 -38.17 57.18 14.50
C GLY A 405 -36.98 57.98 15.00
N ALA A 406 -36.00 57.33 15.65
CA ALA A 406 -34.65 57.83 15.88
C ALA A 406 -34.50 59.19 16.59
N GLN A 407 -35.46 59.57 17.46
CA GLN A 407 -35.43 60.84 18.19
C GLN A 407 -34.22 60.95 19.15
N ASP A 408 -33.82 59.84 19.80
CA ASP A 408 -32.66 59.78 20.69
C ASP A 408 -31.39 59.25 20.00
N LEU A 409 -30.65 60.14 19.32
CA LEU A 409 -29.35 59.82 18.71
C LEU A 409 -28.34 59.24 19.71
N ASN A 410 -28.37 59.69 20.98
CA ASN A 410 -27.52 59.16 22.04
C ASN A 410 -27.84 57.69 22.38
N ALA A 411 -29.11 57.30 22.34
CA ALA A 411 -29.50 55.91 22.57
C ALA A 411 -29.02 55.01 21.43
N ILE A 412 -29.19 55.46 20.17
CA ILE A 412 -28.70 54.74 18.97
C ILE A 412 -27.19 54.54 19.05
N ASN A 413 -26.42 55.60 19.31
CA ASN A 413 -24.96 55.51 19.42
C ASN A 413 -24.52 54.59 20.58
N THR A 414 -25.22 54.61 21.71
CA THR A 414 -24.93 53.74 22.86
C THR A 414 -25.17 52.27 22.53
N TYR A 415 -26.35 51.92 21.98
CA TYR A 415 -26.65 50.55 21.59
C TYR A 415 -25.79 50.07 20.41
N GLY A 416 -25.46 50.93 19.46
CA GLY A 416 -24.53 50.63 18.37
C GLY A 416 -23.13 50.30 18.88
N GLY A 417 -22.61 51.09 19.81
CA GLY A 417 -21.33 50.82 20.49
C GLY A 417 -21.34 49.50 21.28
N LEU A 418 -22.44 49.19 21.97
CA LEU A 418 -22.61 47.92 22.69
C LEU A 418 -22.67 46.71 21.75
N VAL A 419 -23.37 46.80 20.60
CA VAL A 419 -23.42 45.74 19.58
C VAL A 419 -22.03 45.51 18.97
N LEU A 420 -21.29 46.57 18.64
CA LEU A 420 -19.92 46.48 18.13
C LEU A 420 -18.96 45.87 19.17
N GLY A 421 -19.07 46.28 20.43
CA GLY A 421 -18.29 45.73 21.54
C GLY A 421 -18.60 44.24 21.79
N ALA A 422 -19.86 43.83 21.71
CA ALA A 422 -20.27 42.43 21.83
C ALA A 422 -19.70 41.56 20.69
N ALA A 423 -19.80 42.02 19.44
CA ALA A 423 -19.23 41.32 18.28
C ALA A 423 -17.69 41.19 18.37
N GLY A 424 -17.01 42.25 18.81
CA GLY A 424 -15.56 42.21 19.08
C GLY A 424 -15.19 41.23 20.20
N MET A 425 -16.00 41.16 21.26
CA MET A 425 -15.80 40.22 22.37
C MET A 425 -16.08 38.76 21.98
N GLU A 426 -17.10 38.51 21.16
CA GLU A 426 -17.39 37.19 20.57
C GLU A 426 -16.23 36.72 19.68
N GLY A 427 -15.73 37.57 18.78
CA GLY A 427 -14.55 37.27 17.97
C GLY A 427 -13.28 37.00 18.80
N PHE A 428 -13.06 37.76 19.87
CA PHE A 428 -11.95 37.52 20.80
C PHE A 428 -12.10 36.19 21.56
N LEU A 429 -13.28 35.89 22.10
CA LEU A 429 -13.55 34.64 22.81
C LEU A 429 -13.45 33.42 21.88
N LEU A 430 -13.84 33.54 20.62
CA LEU A 430 -13.65 32.50 19.61
C LEU A 430 -12.16 32.24 19.33
N GLY A 431 -11.35 33.30 19.21
CA GLY A 431 -9.90 33.20 19.04
C GLY A 431 -9.21 32.55 20.24
N VAL A 432 -9.54 32.98 21.47
CA VAL A 432 -9.00 32.40 22.70
C VAL A 432 -9.46 30.95 22.89
N LYS A 433 -10.74 30.63 22.60
CA LYS A 433 -11.25 29.24 22.58
C LYS A 433 -10.38 28.38 21.68
N TYR A 434 -10.21 28.79 20.42
CA TYR A 434 -9.47 28.00 19.43
C TYR A 434 -8.03 27.76 19.88
N PHE A 435 -7.31 28.81 20.26
CA PHE A 435 -5.92 28.72 20.72
C PHE A 435 -5.74 27.79 21.94
N VAL A 436 -6.62 27.90 22.94
CA VAL A 436 -6.54 27.08 24.16
C VAL A 436 -6.90 25.63 23.87
N MET A 437 -8.01 25.37 23.18
CA MET A 437 -8.49 24.00 22.91
C MET A 437 -7.54 23.25 21.97
N GLU A 438 -6.99 23.91 20.94
CA GLU A 438 -5.99 23.32 20.04
C GLU A 438 -4.69 23.00 20.80
N THR A 439 -4.24 23.89 21.71
CA THR A 439 -3.08 23.63 22.56
C THR A 439 -3.29 22.42 23.49
N VAL A 440 -4.51 22.20 24.00
CA VAL A 440 -4.85 20.98 24.75
C VAL A 440 -4.79 19.75 23.84
N GLY A 441 -5.42 19.82 22.66
CA GLY A 441 -5.45 18.74 21.68
C GLY A 441 -4.05 18.29 21.26
N ILE A 442 -3.22 19.21 20.76
CA ILE A 442 -1.84 18.92 20.34
C ILE A 442 -1.01 18.35 21.50
N SER A 443 -1.10 18.93 22.70
CA SER A 443 -0.37 18.43 23.88
C SER A 443 -0.83 17.05 24.31
N TRP A 444 -2.10 16.68 24.08
CA TRP A 444 -2.63 15.36 24.38
C TRP A 444 -2.28 14.33 23.31
N ALA A 445 -2.51 14.62 22.03
CA ALA A 445 -2.16 13.75 20.91
C ALA A 445 -0.65 13.43 20.88
N THR A 446 0.21 14.42 21.15
CA THR A 446 1.67 14.20 21.32
C THR A 446 1.99 13.27 22.49
N SER A 447 1.22 13.34 23.59
CA SER A 447 1.38 12.45 24.75
C SER A 447 0.87 11.04 24.47
N LEU A 448 -0.20 10.91 23.67
CA LEU A 448 -0.75 9.64 23.22
C LEU A 448 0.24 8.95 22.28
N ARG A 449 0.69 9.61 21.21
CA ARG A 449 1.70 9.12 20.26
C ARG A 449 2.95 8.57 20.96
N LYS A 450 3.51 9.31 21.93
CA LYS A 450 4.68 8.86 22.71
C LYS A 450 4.41 7.61 23.56
N ARG A 451 3.20 7.43 24.10
CA ARG A 451 2.81 6.24 24.86
C ARG A 451 2.54 5.04 23.95
N THR A 452 1.84 5.26 22.83
CA THR A 452 1.50 4.23 21.84
C THR A 452 2.77 3.69 21.17
N CYS A 453 3.66 4.56 20.68
CA CYS A 453 4.93 4.16 20.09
C CYS A 453 5.78 3.31 21.08
N ARG A 454 5.91 3.75 22.34
CA ARG A 454 6.62 2.98 23.38
C ARG A 454 5.99 1.60 23.66
N LYS A 455 4.66 1.47 23.53
CA LYS A 455 3.97 0.17 23.66
C LYS A 455 4.20 -0.73 22.43
N ILE A 456 4.11 -0.18 21.22
CA ILE A 456 4.37 -0.91 19.98
C ILE A 456 5.80 -1.47 20.00
N MET A 457 6.79 -0.63 20.31
CA MET A 457 8.20 -1.04 20.47
C MET A 457 8.47 -1.98 21.65
N SER A 458 7.45 -2.36 22.44
CA SER A 458 7.57 -3.35 23.53
C SER A 458 6.71 -4.59 23.31
N GLN A 459 6.18 -4.81 22.10
CA GLN A 459 5.59 -6.09 21.72
C GLN A 459 6.67 -7.06 21.24
N ASP A 460 6.38 -8.36 21.29
CA ASP A 460 7.24 -9.42 20.76
C ASP A 460 7.10 -9.55 19.24
N ARG A 461 7.89 -10.45 18.63
CA ARG A 461 7.92 -10.62 17.18
C ARG A 461 6.61 -11.15 16.60
N ALA A 462 5.96 -12.12 17.25
CA ALA A 462 4.75 -12.75 16.71
C ALA A 462 3.59 -11.76 16.59
N TRP A 463 3.57 -10.74 17.45
CA TRP A 463 2.62 -9.62 17.33
C TRP A 463 2.81 -8.80 16.03
N PHE A 464 4.03 -8.66 15.53
CA PHE A 464 4.31 -7.97 14.26
C PHE A 464 4.15 -8.86 13.02
N ASP A 465 4.24 -10.18 13.18
CA ASP A 465 4.03 -11.15 12.09
C ASP A 465 2.53 -11.25 11.69
N LEU A 466 1.60 -10.68 12.49
CA LEU A 466 0.17 -10.59 12.19
C LEU A 466 -0.16 -9.49 11.16
N SER A 467 -0.93 -9.82 10.12
CA SER A 467 -1.33 -8.88 9.05
C SER A 467 -2.07 -7.62 9.55
N LYS A 468 -2.88 -7.75 10.61
CA LYS A 468 -3.56 -6.65 11.33
C LYS A 468 -2.59 -5.61 11.93
N HIS A 469 -1.31 -5.96 12.09
CA HIS A 469 -0.27 -5.16 12.74
C HIS A 469 0.89 -4.81 11.81
N SER A 470 0.64 -4.83 10.49
CA SER A 470 1.62 -4.43 9.47
C SER A 470 2.19 -3.02 9.74
N PRO A 471 3.49 -2.76 9.44
CA PRO A 471 4.13 -1.48 9.73
C PRO A 471 3.39 -0.26 9.16
N ALA A 472 2.87 -0.37 7.94
CA ALA A 472 2.07 0.67 7.31
C ALA A 472 0.79 1.00 8.10
N ARG A 473 0.08 -0.02 8.61
CA ARG A 473 -1.12 0.18 9.42
C ARG A 473 -0.80 0.77 10.79
N LEU A 474 0.31 0.37 11.42
CA LEU A 474 0.75 0.96 12.69
C LEU A 474 1.16 2.43 12.55
N VAL A 475 1.80 2.81 11.45
CA VAL A 475 2.09 4.22 11.12
C VAL A 475 0.79 5.00 10.85
N GLN A 476 -0.17 4.42 10.13
CA GLN A 476 -1.49 5.03 9.94
C GLN A 476 -2.18 5.33 11.27
N ILE A 477 -2.25 4.37 12.19
CA ILE A 477 -2.88 4.52 13.51
C ILE A 477 -2.14 5.57 14.35
N LEU A 478 -0.80 5.58 14.32
CA LEU A 478 0.01 6.51 15.11
C LEU A 478 -0.08 7.96 14.60
N ILE A 479 -0.16 8.14 13.28
CA ILE A 479 -0.29 9.45 12.64
C ILE A 479 -1.78 9.80 12.49
N LYS A 480 -2.45 9.30 11.47
CA LYS A 480 -3.77 9.76 11.03
C LYS A 480 -4.84 9.65 12.12
N ASP A 481 -5.03 8.46 12.66
CA ASP A 481 -6.07 8.22 13.68
C ASP A 481 -5.76 8.99 14.98
N GLY A 482 -4.48 9.33 15.22
CA GLY A 482 -4.02 10.22 16.29
C GLY A 482 -4.33 11.72 16.06
N ASP A 483 -4.48 12.18 14.82
CA ASP A 483 -4.96 13.54 14.51
C ASP A 483 -6.49 13.61 14.46
N ASP A 484 -7.17 12.56 13.99
CA ASP A 484 -8.64 12.43 14.13
C ASP A 484 -9.03 12.46 15.63
N ALA A 485 -8.24 11.80 16.48
CA ALA A 485 -8.38 11.88 17.93
C ALA A 485 -8.08 13.29 18.49
N ARG A 486 -7.11 14.03 17.95
CA ARG A 486 -6.82 15.44 18.36
C ARG A 486 -8.07 16.31 18.20
N ASP A 487 -8.78 16.18 17.08
CA ASP A 487 -9.99 16.97 16.79
C ASP A 487 -11.19 16.61 17.69
N LEU A 488 -11.28 15.37 18.19
CA LEU A 488 -12.26 14.99 19.23
C LEU A 488 -12.20 15.97 20.43
N ILE A 489 -10.99 16.39 20.81
CA ILE A 489 -10.74 17.23 21.99
C ILE A 489 -10.66 18.71 21.65
N ALA A 490 -9.90 19.10 20.62
CA ALA A 490 -9.72 20.49 20.23
C ALA A 490 -10.96 21.06 19.52
N VAL A 491 -11.33 20.42 18.40
CA VAL A 491 -12.56 20.61 17.63
C VAL A 491 -13.83 20.55 18.50
N VAL A 492 -14.14 19.32 18.90
CA VAL A 492 -15.55 18.85 18.99
C VAL A 492 -15.95 19.20 20.44
N TRP A 493 -15.17 18.80 21.46
CA TRP A 493 -15.59 18.98 22.86
C TRP A 493 -15.86 20.45 23.23
N GLY A 494 -15.02 21.38 22.75
CA GLY A 494 -15.26 22.81 22.90
C GLY A 494 -16.52 23.28 22.17
N GLN A 495 -16.83 22.72 21.01
CA GLN A 495 -18.04 23.06 20.25
C GLN A 495 -19.34 22.54 20.91
N MET A 496 -19.33 21.34 21.48
CA MET A 496 -20.44 20.80 22.29
C MET A 496 -20.82 21.77 23.42
N VAL A 497 -19.82 22.25 24.17
CA VAL A 497 -20.06 23.18 25.29
C VAL A 497 -20.54 24.55 24.82
N VAL A 498 -20.01 25.08 23.69
CA VAL A 498 -20.54 26.31 23.06
C VAL A 498 -22.01 26.16 22.69
N VAL A 499 -22.41 25.07 22.03
CA VAL A 499 -23.78 24.86 21.58
C VAL A 499 -24.74 24.68 22.76
N VAL A 500 -24.37 23.91 23.79
CA VAL A 500 -25.18 23.75 25.00
C VAL A 500 -25.33 25.07 25.76
N ALA A 501 -24.27 25.87 25.88
CA ALA A 501 -24.33 27.21 26.49
C ALA A 501 -25.23 28.16 25.70
N MET A 502 -25.08 28.22 24.37
CA MET A 502 -25.90 29.04 23.48
C MET A 502 -27.38 28.69 23.54
N LEU A 503 -27.73 27.39 23.46
CA LEU A 503 -29.11 26.93 23.51
C LEU A 503 -29.74 27.14 24.90
N SER A 504 -29.01 26.89 25.98
CA SER A 504 -29.53 27.09 27.34
C SER A 504 -29.76 28.56 27.67
N VAL A 505 -28.79 29.44 27.42
CA VAL A 505 -28.92 30.89 27.63
C VAL A 505 -30.02 31.47 26.73
N GLY A 506 -30.03 31.11 25.45
CA GLY A 506 -31.06 31.56 24.50
C GLY A 506 -32.47 31.12 24.89
N LEU A 507 -32.66 29.85 25.27
CA LEU A 507 -33.97 29.32 25.66
C LEU A 507 -34.49 29.96 26.96
N VAL A 508 -33.65 30.10 27.98
CA VAL A 508 -34.03 30.76 29.24
C VAL A 508 -34.42 32.22 29.00
N TRP A 509 -33.62 32.96 28.22
CA TRP A 509 -33.91 34.35 27.88
C TRP A 509 -35.22 34.50 27.11
N ALA A 510 -35.46 33.63 26.13
CA ALA A 510 -36.66 33.68 25.30
C ALA A 510 -37.93 33.25 26.06
N LEU A 511 -37.84 32.29 26.98
CA LEU A 511 -38.95 31.92 27.88
C LEU A 511 -39.35 33.08 28.81
N VAL A 512 -38.36 33.80 29.35
CA VAL A 512 -38.57 35.00 30.18
C VAL A 512 -39.17 36.15 29.36
N ALA A 513 -38.75 36.32 28.10
CA ALA A 513 -39.26 37.37 27.22
C ALA A 513 -40.66 37.08 26.65
N GLY A 514 -41.02 35.81 26.44
CA GLY A 514 -42.29 35.43 25.82
C GLY A 514 -42.52 33.92 25.75
N TRP A 515 -42.99 33.32 26.86
CA TRP A 515 -43.27 31.89 26.97
C TRP A 515 -44.23 31.33 25.91
N GLN A 516 -45.19 32.13 25.44
CA GLN A 516 -46.16 31.70 24.42
C GLN A 516 -45.52 31.53 23.03
N LEU A 517 -44.72 32.51 22.60
CA LEU A 517 -44.04 32.48 21.29
C LEU A 517 -42.92 31.43 21.27
N THR A 518 -42.26 31.19 22.40
CA THR A 518 -41.22 30.15 22.50
C THR A 518 -41.77 28.74 22.47
N LEU A 519 -42.91 28.45 23.10
CA LEU A 519 -43.58 27.16 22.95
C LEU A 519 -44.01 26.89 21.50
N ALA A 520 -44.52 27.91 20.79
CA ALA A 520 -44.84 27.81 19.38
C ALA A 520 -43.60 27.52 18.50
N GLY A 521 -42.47 28.17 18.77
CA GLY A 521 -41.20 27.87 18.10
C GLY A 521 -40.65 26.47 18.42
N MET A 522 -40.78 26.02 19.67
CA MET A 522 -40.31 24.71 20.12
C MET A 522 -41.05 23.54 19.43
N ALA A 523 -42.31 23.74 19.00
CA ALA A 523 -43.07 22.74 18.24
C ALA A 523 -42.41 22.33 16.89
N ILE A 524 -41.52 23.16 16.34
CA ILE A 524 -40.79 22.89 15.08
C ILE A 524 -39.52 22.03 15.33
N ALA A 525 -38.96 22.08 16.55
CA ALA A 525 -37.74 21.38 16.92
C ALA A 525 -37.71 19.86 16.61
N PRO A 526 -38.76 19.05 16.88
CA PRO A 526 -38.73 17.62 16.55
C PRO A 526 -38.69 17.34 15.04
N ILE A 527 -39.29 18.20 14.21
CA ILE A 527 -39.23 18.09 12.74
C ILE A 527 -37.79 18.33 12.27
N PHE A 528 -37.15 19.39 12.78
CA PHE A 528 -35.75 19.69 12.49
C PHE A 528 -34.81 18.56 12.93
N ALA A 529 -35.00 18.03 14.14
CA ALA A 529 -34.22 16.90 14.65
C ALA A 529 -34.37 15.64 13.79
N GLY A 530 -35.60 15.33 13.33
CA GLY A 530 -35.86 14.20 12.42
C GLY A 530 -35.16 14.33 11.08
N VAL A 531 -35.24 15.50 10.44
CA VAL A 531 -34.54 15.79 9.16
C VAL A 531 -33.02 15.67 9.33
N MET A 532 -32.46 16.25 10.40
CA MET A 532 -31.02 16.18 10.67
C MET A 532 -30.56 14.73 10.95
N ALA A 533 -31.31 13.94 11.70
CA ALA A 533 -30.97 12.53 11.95
C ALA A 533 -30.97 11.68 10.67
N ILE A 534 -31.90 11.93 9.74
CA ILE A 534 -31.91 11.30 8.42
C ILE A 534 -30.67 11.74 7.61
N GLN A 535 -30.36 13.04 7.59
CA GLN A 535 -29.18 13.57 6.90
C GLN A 535 -27.88 12.93 7.43
N THR A 536 -27.69 12.88 8.75
CA THR A 536 -26.49 12.27 9.36
C THR A 536 -26.37 10.78 9.00
N LYS A 537 -27.47 10.02 9.03
CA LYS A 537 -27.46 8.58 8.69
C LYS A 537 -27.22 8.31 7.20
N LEU A 538 -27.61 9.23 6.31
CA LEU A 538 -27.26 9.17 4.89
C LEU A 538 -25.78 9.54 4.64
N VAL A 539 -25.28 10.60 5.28
CA VAL A 539 -23.88 11.04 5.15
C VAL A 539 -22.91 9.97 5.66
N GLY A 540 -23.14 9.41 6.86
CA GLY A 540 -22.26 8.38 7.43
C GLY A 540 -22.19 7.10 6.57
N ARG A 541 -23.31 6.67 5.98
CA ARG A 541 -23.31 5.55 5.00
C ARG A 541 -22.47 5.86 3.76
N CYS A 542 -22.54 7.09 3.27
CA CYS A 542 -21.74 7.54 2.12
C CYS A 542 -20.24 7.62 2.47
N GLU A 543 -19.92 8.13 3.68
CA GLU A 543 -18.57 8.25 4.22
C GLU A 543 -17.88 6.89 4.37
N VAL A 544 -18.54 5.89 4.95
CA VAL A 544 -17.99 4.52 5.09
C VAL A 544 -17.71 3.90 3.71
N ARG A 545 -18.62 4.04 2.73
CA ARG A 545 -18.42 3.52 1.37
C ARG A 545 -17.24 4.21 0.68
N ASN A 546 -17.12 5.53 0.83
CA ASN A 546 -16.01 6.33 0.29
C ASN A 546 -14.67 5.98 0.97
N LYS A 547 -14.68 5.61 2.26
CA LYS A 547 -13.47 5.16 2.98
C LYS A 547 -12.95 3.83 2.40
N ARG A 548 -13.80 2.82 2.20
CA ARG A 548 -13.39 1.52 1.64
C ARG A 548 -12.76 1.66 0.25
N ALA A 549 -13.46 2.31 -0.68
CA ALA A 549 -12.94 2.56 -2.03
C ALA A 549 -11.62 3.35 -2.07
N ARG A 550 -11.37 4.22 -1.09
CA ARG A 550 -10.07 4.92 -0.94
C ARG A 550 -8.98 4.02 -0.38
N GLU A 551 -9.30 3.10 0.52
CA GLU A 551 -8.34 2.15 1.09
C GLU A 551 -7.95 1.09 0.05
N GLU A 552 -8.89 0.63 -0.78
CA GLU A 552 -8.64 -0.21 -1.97
C GLU A 552 -7.67 0.47 -2.96
N VAL A 553 -7.97 1.69 -3.41
CA VAL A 553 -7.10 2.45 -4.32
C VAL A 553 -5.73 2.78 -3.68
N ALA A 554 -5.70 3.09 -2.39
CA ALA A 554 -4.45 3.40 -1.69
C ALA A 554 -3.51 2.19 -1.54
N ARG A 555 -4.04 0.96 -1.45
CA ARG A 555 -3.21 -0.27 -1.51
C ARG A 555 -2.52 -0.39 -2.87
N GLY A 556 -3.28 -0.37 -3.96
CA GLY A 556 -2.70 -0.47 -5.31
C GLY A 556 -1.64 0.60 -5.61
N TYR A 557 -1.80 1.82 -5.08
CA TYR A 557 -0.75 2.84 -5.13
C TYR A 557 0.45 2.53 -4.22
N TYR A 558 0.24 1.98 -3.03
CA TYR A 558 1.32 1.59 -2.12
C TYR A 558 2.16 0.45 -2.70
N ASP A 559 1.52 -0.58 -3.25
CA ASP A 559 2.20 -1.77 -3.79
C ASP A 559 3.11 -1.38 -4.97
N VAL A 560 2.59 -0.59 -5.91
CA VAL A 560 3.38 -0.01 -7.03
C VAL A 560 4.45 0.96 -6.54
N SER A 561 4.19 1.77 -5.50
CA SER A 561 5.20 2.70 -4.96
C SER A 561 6.31 2.01 -4.15
N ASN A 562 6.01 0.84 -3.56
CA ASN A 562 6.95 0.06 -2.77
C ASN A 562 7.86 -0.79 -3.69
N ASP A 563 7.32 -1.29 -4.80
CA ASP A 563 8.06 -1.85 -5.94
C ASP A 563 9.16 -0.89 -6.43
N TYR A 564 8.78 0.36 -6.78
CA TYR A 564 9.73 1.37 -7.27
C TYR A 564 10.78 1.86 -6.25
N SER A 565 10.61 1.65 -4.94
CA SER A 565 11.43 2.31 -3.90
C SER A 565 12.56 1.46 -3.30
N HIS A 566 12.80 0.26 -3.83
CA HIS A 566 14.03 -0.51 -3.58
C HIS A 566 15.02 -0.43 -4.76
N PRO A 567 15.48 0.79 -5.10
CA PRO A 567 16.93 1.01 -5.16
C PRO A 567 17.35 2.25 -4.35
N ASP A 568 18.47 2.17 -3.62
CA ASP A 568 18.94 3.20 -2.68
C ASP A 568 19.26 4.55 -3.35
N SER A 569 18.29 5.46 -3.45
CA SER A 569 18.54 6.90 -3.64
C SER A 569 17.35 7.80 -3.30
N VAL A 570 17.18 8.12 -2.01
CA VAL A 570 16.40 9.29 -1.59
C VAL A 570 17.06 10.58 -2.15
N LEU A 571 16.23 11.60 -2.42
CA LEU A 571 16.57 12.93 -2.98
C LEU A 571 17.00 12.97 -4.46
N SER A 572 16.05 13.23 -5.36
CA SER A 572 15.95 14.55 -6.02
C SER A 572 14.69 14.73 -6.89
N THR A 573 13.49 14.71 -6.30
CA THR A 573 12.25 15.12 -7.00
C THR A 573 12.23 16.65 -7.16
N LYS A 574 12.99 17.15 -8.14
CA LYS A 574 13.14 18.58 -8.42
C LYS A 574 12.97 18.91 -9.90
N GLN A 575 11.93 18.34 -10.50
CA GLN A 575 11.40 18.80 -11.78
C GLN A 575 9.86 18.90 -11.70
N THR A 576 9.39 20.13 -11.92
CA THR A 576 8.09 20.49 -12.50
C THR A 576 7.00 19.41 -12.52
N VAL A 577 6.19 19.36 -11.46
CA VAL A 577 4.76 19.07 -11.65
C VAL A 577 4.16 20.30 -12.34
N ASP A 578 3.68 20.13 -13.57
CA ASP A 578 3.00 21.21 -14.29
C ASP A 578 1.69 21.58 -13.59
N TYR A 579 1.61 22.84 -13.16
CA TYR A 579 0.41 23.43 -12.56
C TYR A 579 -0.62 23.79 -13.66
N ASN A 580 -1.14 22.78 -14.37
CA ASN A 580 -2.12 22.97 -15.45
C ASN A 580 -3.08 21.78 -15.65
N ALA A 581 -3.63 21.23 -14.56
CA ALA A 581 -4.71 20.23 -14.61
C ALA A 581 -5.67 20.29 -13.39
N MET A 582 -6.35 21.44 -13.22
CA MET A 582 -7.52 21.70 -12.33
C MET A 582 -7.43 21.22 -10.86
#